data_AF-A0A429DWA6-F1
#
_entry.id   AF-A0A429DWA6-F1
#
_cell.length_a   1.000
_cell.length_b   1.000
_cell.length_c   1.000
_cell.angle_alpha   90.00
_cell.angle_beta   90.00
_cell.angle_gamma   90.00
#
_symmetry.space_group_name_H-M   'P 1'
#
loop_
_entity.id
_entity.type
_entity.pdbx_description
1 polymer ?
#
loop_
_entity_poly.entity_id
_entity_poly.type
_entity_poly.pdbx_seq_one_letter_code
_entity_poly.pdbx_strand_id
1 'polypeptide(L)'
;MTAVLLTFAWAVPLSEREARKVLDGGRDRGLLAHLDGKLGDEWTAAENFLASYTTPPRRRVLRKRTLAIRVGETGPPCELVVTWHPAYHAMTLVLATTITGAAADGPAAEFDLAIAILQSLQGRETSSGEKGLHGRYGEKTFPSLLKAVTHVFEDLTKGCGLTEGLGRKGWCVELRSHDGHPPAQRVAADPRPFYGMATSDEGWRFVPREVARDALGPSWGTRSFVAAYTMAGGIVCLNSKDSEYVEHQAELMRGPFGDADPYFGIDSEIGGLDHGMLFILERVLIRMALADQWLASMKQTGSRTRLLRGSLDDILEMLHSVLPPEIDSLERRLVTSMGVERIIAQLDRQAEAMDEETRYAYENTVSARVTRLTVVTVVLTVVTIVLGVLQVLVSL
;
A
#
# COMPACT_ATOMS: atom_id res chain seq x y z
N MET A 1 11.00 -28.48 -3.73
CA MET A 1 9.53 -28.28 -3.65
C MET A 1 9.26 -26.85 -4.10
N THR A 2 8.19 -26.61 -4.87
CA THR A 2 7.80 -25.25 -5.27
C THR A 2 6.69 -24.78 -4.34
N ALA A 3 6.73 -23.54 -3.89
CA ALA A 3 5.67 -22.91 -3.11
C ALA A 3 5.31 -21.56 -3.74
N VAL A 4 4.01 -21.29 -3.85
CA VAL A 4 3.49 -19.98 -4.28
C VAL A 4 2.94 -19.28 -3.05
N LEU A 5 3.61 -18.20 -2.64
CA LEU A 5 3.18 -17.36 -1.53
C LEU A 5 2.46 -16.14 -2.09
N LEU A 6 1.23 -15.92 -1.63
CA LEU A 6 0.41 -14.79 -2.05
C LEU A 6 0.20 -13.85 -0.87
N THR A 7 0.53 -12.58 -1.06
CA THR A 7 0.13 -11.52 -0.15
C THR A 7 -0.71 -10.49 -0.89
N PHE A 8 -1.77 -10.05 -0.21
CA PHE A 8 -2.68 -9.05 -0.72
C PHE A 8 -2.88 -7.99 0.35
N ALA A 9 -2.62 -6.75 0.01
CA ALA A 9 -2.59 -5.65 0.95
C ALA A 9 -3.62 -4.59 0.59
N TRP A 10 -4.22 -3.98 1.60
CA TRP A 10 -5.02 -2.78 1.51
C TRP A 10 -4.47 -1.72 2.46
N ALA A 11 -4.62 -0.45 2.11
CA ALA A 11 -4.28 0.67 2.97
C ALA A 11 -5.50 1.58 3.20
N VAL A 12 -5.66 2.02 4.44
CA VAL A 12 -6.77 2.85 4.91
C VAL A 12 -6.21 3.96 5.80
N PRO A 13 -6.33 5.25 5.42
CA PRO A 13 -5.94 6.36 6.28
C PRO A 13 -6.83 6.43 7.51
N LEU A 14 -6.24 6.61 8.69
CA LEU A 14 -6.95 6.67 9.98
C LEU A 14 -6.31 7.66 10.93
N SER A 15 -7.11 8.33 11.75
CA SER A 15 -6.60 9.02 12.92
C SER A 15 -6.09 8.01 13.97
N GLU A 16 -5.19 8.47 14.83
CA GLU A 16 -4.69 7.65 15.95
C GLU A 16 -5.82 7.18 16.89
N ARG A 17 -6.87 7.98 17.04
CA ARG A 17 -8.06 7.64 17.82
C ARG A 17 -8.84 6.50 17.18
N GLU A 18 -9.03 6.53 15.86
CA GLU A 18 -9.69 5.46 15.11
C GLU A 18 -8.86 4.18 15.16
N ALA A 19 -7.55 4.29 14.93
CA ALA A 19 -6.65 3.15 14.99
C ALA A 19 -6.68 2.45 16.37
N ARG A 20 -6.68 3.22 17.47
CA ARG A 20 -6.85 2.66 18.82
C ARG A 20 -8.18 1.92 18.97
N LYS A 21 -9.30 2.50 18.51
CA LYS A 21 -10.61 1.82 18.55
C LYS A 21 -10.62 0.52 17.72
N VAL A 22 -9.95 0.51 16.57
CA VAL A 22 -9.88 -0.66 15.69
C VAL A 22 -9.00 -1.76 16.30
N LEU A 23 -7.76 -1.44 16.68
CA LEU A 23 -6.80 -2.44 17.17
C LEU A 23 -7.14 -2.89 18.60
N ASP A 24 -7.33 -1.96 19.53
CA ASP A 24 -7.58 -2.29 20.93
C ASP A 24 -9.02 -2.81 21.09
N GLY A 25 -10.01 -2.20 20.42
CA GLY A 25 -11.38 -2.71 20.39
C GLY A 25 -11.50 -4.05 19.67
N GLY A 26 -10.74 -4.29 18.60
CA GLY A 26 -10.66 -5.59 17.93
C GLY A 26 -10.08 -6.68 18.84
N ARG A 27 -9.07 -6.35 19.66
CA ARG A 27 -8.54 -7.25 20.69
C ARG A 27 -9.57 -7.53 21.79
N ASP A 28 -10.22 -6.49 22.30
CA ASP A 28 -11.17 -6.60 23.41
C ASP A 28 -12.43 -7.38 23.02
N ARG A 29 -12.84 -7.30 21.75
CA ARG A 29 -13.89 -8.14 21.15
C ARG A 29 -13.43 -9.57 20.80
N GLY A 30 -12.14 -9.88 20.99
CA GLY A 30 -11.57 -11.18 20.69
C GLY A 30 -11.42 -11.48 19.19
N LEU A 31 -11.44 -10.46 18.32
CA LEU A 31 -11.23 -10.61 16.87
C LEU A 31 -9.73 -10.66 16.52
N LEU A 32 -8.93 -9.85 17.22
CA LEU A 32 -7.49 -9.73 17.00
C LEU A 32 -6.69 -10.41 18.12
N ALA A 33 -5.53 -10.93 17.76
CA ALA A 33 -4.50 -11.47 18.65
C ALA A 33 -3.16 -10.77 18.40
N HIS A 34 -2.22 -10.97 19.32
CA HIS A 34 -0.84 -10.56 19.13
C HIS A 34 -0.19 -11.38 18.02
N LEU A 35 0.75 -10.76 17.30
CA LEU A 35 1.57 -11.43 16.29
C LEU A 35 2.78 -12.03 17.01
N ASP A 36 2.66 -13.27 17.44
CA ASP A 36 3.66 -13.95 18.27
C ASP A 36 4.23 -15.21 17.58
N GLY A 37 5.32 -15.76 18.13
CA GLY A 37 6.01 -16.95 17.61
C GLY A 37 6.81 -16.67 16.34
N LYS A 38 7.11 -17.72 15.57
CA LYS A 38 7.95 -17.63 14.34
C LYS A 38 7.55 -16.45 13.44
N LEU A 39 6.26 -16.27 13.21
CA LEU A 39 5.73 -15.21 12.36
C LEU A 39 6.04 -13.81 12.91
N GLY A 40 5.89 -13.61 14.23
CA GLY A 40 6.21 -12.34 14.89
C GLY A 40 7.71 -12.05 14.87
N ASP A 41 8.54 -13.07 15.07
CA ASP A 41 10.00 -12.96 15.07
C ASP A 41 10.53 -12.60 13.68
N GLU A 42 10.06 -13.28 12.64
CA GLU A 42 10.42 -12.98 11.24
C GLU A 42 10.01 -11.57 10.82
N TRP A 43 8.79 -11.16 11.19
CA TRP A 43 8.32 -9.82 10.85
C TRP A 43 9.14 -8.74 11.55
N THR A 44 9.45 -8.94 12.83
CA THR A 44 10.24 -8.02 13.64
C THR A 44 11.67 -7.91 13.09
N ALA A 45 12.28 -9.04 12.71
CA ALA A 45 13.60 -9.05 12.09
C ALA A 45 13.60 -8.26 10.76
N ALA A 46 12.58 -8.47 9.92
CA ALA A 46 12.45 -7.74 8.66
C ALA A 46 12.22 -6.24 8.86
N GLU A 47 11.39 -5.85 9.83
CA GLU A 47 11.16 -4.44 10.16
C GLU A 47 12.42 -3.75 10.66
N ASN A 48 13.16 -4.37 11.56
CA ASN A 48 14.38 -3.80 12.14
C ASN A 48 15.48 -3.59 11.09
N PHE A 49 15.56 -4.47 10.09
CA PHE A 49 16.56 -4.37 9.04
C PHE A 49 16.17 -3.41 7.92
N LEU A 50 14.92 -3.47 7.47
CA LEU A 50 14.47 -2.73 6.29
C LEU A 50 13.95 -1.32 6.59
N ALA A 51 13.69 -1.00 7.85
CA ALA A 51 13.14 0.28 8.23
C ALA A 51 13.71 0.79 9.55
N SER A 52 13.88 2.12 9.62
CA SER A 52 14.13 2.81 10.88
C SER A 52 12.88 3.61 11.22
N TYR A 53 12.23 3.23 12.32
CA TYR A 53 11.01 3.90 12.78
C TYR A 53 11.29 4.75 14.02
N THR A 54 10.80 5.98 14.03
CA THR A 54 10.72 6.79 15.26
C THR A 54 9.68 6.22 16.23
N THR A 55 8.56 5.72 15.69
CA THR A 55 7.55 4.95 16.42
C THR A 55 7.20 3.68 15.63
N PRO A 56 7.42 2.49 16.19
CA PRO A 56 7.25 1.24 15.45
C PRO A 56 5.78 0.97 15.09
N PRO A 57 5.51 0.30 13.95
CA PRO A 57 4.18 -0.18 13.61
C PRO A 57 3.61 -1.10 14.69
N ARG A 58 2.29 -1.05 14.89
CA ARG A 58 1.58 -1.94 15.80
C ARG A 58 0.87 -3.02 14.98
N ARG A 59 1.42 -4.24 14.98
CA ARG A 59 0.84 -5.40 14.27
C ARG A 59 -0.03 -6.27 15.16
N ARG A 60 -1.10 -6.77 14.56
CA ARG A 60 -2.04 -7.74 15.12
C ARG A 60 -2.42 -8.74 14.04
N VAL A 61 -2.80 -9.94 14.44
CA VAL A 61 -3.29 -10.97 13.52
C VAL A 61 -4.76 -11.26 13.83
N LEU A 62 -5.57 -11.48 12.80
CA LEU A 62 -6.92 -11.99 12.99
C LEU A 62 -6.84 -13.38 13.63
N ARG A 63 -7.69 -13.66 14.63
CA ARG A 63 -7.65 -14.96 15.31
C ARG A 63 -7.82 -16.12 14.31
N LYS A 64 -7.06 -17.20 14.54
CA LYS A 64 -7.07 -18.39 13.68
C LYS A 64 -8.48 -18.94 13.54
N ARG A 65 -8.83 -19.34 12.31
CA ARG A 65 -10.14 -19.89 11.86
C ARG A 65 -11.25 -18.87 11.60
N THR A 66 -11.04 -17.58 11.85
CA THR A 66 -12.09 -16.60 11.58
C THR A 66 -12.20 -16.29 10.09
N LEU A 67 -11.10 -16.24 9.34
CA LEU A 67 -11.09 -16.10 7.88
C LEU A 67 -10.54 -17.39 7.24
N ALA A 68 -11.14 -17.82 6.13
CA ALA A 68 -10.66 -18.97 5.37
C ALA A 68 -10.89 -18.81 3.86
N ILE A 69 -9.97 -19.36 3.06
CA ILE A 69 -10.14 -19.59 1.63
C ILE A 69 -10.79 -20.96 1.44
N ARG A 70 -11.83 -21.06 0.60
CA ARG A 70 -12.50 -22.32 0.28
C ARG A 70 -12.44 -22.56 -1.22
N VAL A 71 -11.96 -23.73 -1.61
CA VAL A 71 -11.96 -24.25 -2.98
C VAL A 71 -12.55 -25.65 -2.91
N GLY A 72 -13.85 -25.77 -3.15
CA GLY A 72 -14.59 -26.97 -2.80
C GLY A 72 -14.56 -27.23 -1.28
N GLU A 73 -14.20 -28.44 -0.86
CA GLU A 73 -14.21 -28.84 0.57
C GLU A 73 -12.96 -28.43 1.35
N THR A 74 -11.85 -28.13 0.66
CA THR A 74 -10.57 -27.78 1.27
C THR A 74 -10.13 -26.37 0.84
N GLY A 75 -9.01 -25.89 1.36
CA GLY A 75 -8.46 -24.61 0.96
C GLY A 75 -7.13 -24.33 1.63
N PRO A 76 -6.28 -23.49 1.02
CA PRO A 76 -4.99 -23.15 1.59
C PRO A 76 -5.16 -22.36 2.90
N PRO A 77 -4.18 -22.44 3.82
CA PRO A 77 -4.18 -21.61 5.02
C PRO A 77 -4.15 -20.14 4.62
N CYS A 78 -4.87 -19.29 5.37
CA CYS A 78 -4.80 -17.86 5.19
C CYS A 78 -4.71 -17.13 6.53
N GLU A 79 -3.92 -16.07 6.54
CA GLU A 79 -3.70 -15.23 7.70
C GLU A 79 -3.95 -13.77 7.33
N LEU A 80 -4.64 -13.02 8.19
CA LEU A 80 -4.90 -11.60 7.99
C LEU A 80 -4.18 -10.81 9.07
N VAL A 81 -3.18 -10.05 8.68
CA VAL A 81 -2.41 -9.16 9.56
C VAL A 81 -2.96 -7.75 9.43
N VAL A 82 -3.28 -7.13 10.56
CA VAL A 82 -3.74 -5.74 10.66
C VAL A 82 -2.64 -4.93 11.32
N THR A 83 -2.18 -3.89 10.62
CA THR A 83 -1.05 -3.07 11.06
C THR A 83 -1.47 -1.63 11.15
N TRP A 84 -1.24 -1.01 12.29
CA TRP A 84 -1.28 0.44 12.41
C TRP A 84 0.13 1.01 12.21
N HIS A 85 0.25 2.00 11.33
CA HIS A 85 1.49 2.72 11.07
C HIS A 85 1.38 4.14 11.65
N PRO A 86 1.93 4.39 12.86
CA PRO A 86 1.81 5.69 13.52
C PRO A 86 2.38 6.84 12.69
N ALA A 87 3.53 6.61 12.05
CA ALA A 87 4.22 7.62 11.25
C ALA A 87 3.42 8.10 10.04
N TYR A 88 2.53 7.26 9.52
CA TYR A 88 1.77 7.56 8.30
C TYR A 88 0.30 7.88 8.55
N HIS A 89 -0.14 7.81 9.81
CA HIS A 89 -1.55 7.86 10.15
C HIS A 89 -2.42 6.94 9.27
N ALA A 90 -1.95 5.70 9.06
CA ALA A 90 -2.60 4.74 8.18
C ALA A 90 -2.57 3.34 8.74
N MET A 91 -3.61 2.57 8.43
CA MET A 91 -3.69 1.14 8.72
C MET A 91 -3.54 0.34 7.42
N THR A 92 -2.82 -0.77 7.49
CA THR A 92 -2.81 -1.79 6.42
C THR A 92 -3.47 -3.07 6.88
N LEU A 93 -4.15 -3.73 5.94
CA LEU A 93 -4.63 -5.10 6.08
C LEU A 93 -3.84 -5.94 5.09
N VAL A 94 -3.14 -6.98 5.55
CA VAL A 94 -2.35 -7.88 4.71
C VAL A 94 -2.91 -9.28 4.86
N LEU A 95 -3.51 -9.82 3.80
CA LEU A 95 -3.89 -11.22 3.70
C LEU A 95 -2.72 -12.00 3.10
N ALA A 96 -2.21 -13.00 3.83
CA ALA A 96 -1.19 -13.92 3.36
C ALA A 96 -1.79 -15.33 3.19
N THR A 97 -1.40 -16.04 2.14
CA THR A 97 -1.74 -17.44 1.94
C THR A 97 -0.63 -18.16 1.18
N THR A 98 -0.43 -19.43 1.52
CA THR A 98 0.62 -20.28 0.98
C THR A 98 0.00 -21.44 0.23
N ILE A 99 0.35 -21.58 -1.04
CA ILE A 99 -0.02 -22.72 -1.87
C ILE A 99 1.20 -23.64 -1.95
N THR A 100 1.07 -24.81 -1.31
CA THR A 100 2.07 -25.87 -1.36
C THR A 100 1.42 -27.17 -1.79
N GLY A 101 2.11 -27.93 -2.63
CA GLY A 101 1.81 -29.35 -2.82
C GLY A 101 0.48 -29.64 -3.49
N ALA A 102 0.11 -28.92 -4.57
CA ALA A 102 -0.94 -29.37 -5.49
C ALA A 102 -0.45 -30.57 -6.36
N ALA A 103 0.28 -31.49 -5.74
CA ALA A 103 1.11 -32.50 -6.36
C ALA A 103 0.33 -33.59 -7.12
N ALA A 104 -1.00 -33.59 -7.06
CA ALA A 104 -1.82 -34.50 -7.86
C ALA A 104 -1.93 -34.05 -9.35
N ASP A 105 -1.92 -32.74 -9.63
CA ASP A 105 -2.23 -32.18 -10.97
C ASP A 105 -1.08 -31.34 -11.59
N GLY A 106 0.06 -31.23 -10.89
CA GLY A 106 1.29 -30.62 -11.39
C GLY A 106 1.40 -29.09 -11.21
N PRO A 107 2.55 -28.47 -11.58
CA PRO A 107 2.85 -27.06 -11.32
C PRO A 107 1.86 -26.06 -11.95
N ALA A 108 1.21 -26.46 -13.03
CA ALA A 108 0.22 -25.66 -13.73
C ALA A 108 -1.03 -25.40 -12.86
N ALA A 109 -1.40 -26.36 -11.99
CA ALA A 109 -2.52 -26.23 -11.07
C ALA A 109 -2.23 -25.25 -9.93
N GLU A 110 -0.99 -25.16 -9.47
CA GLU A 110 -0.57 -24.17 -8.45
C GLU A 110 -0.72 -22.74 -8.98
N PHE A 111 -0.28 -22.50 -10.22
CA PHE A 111 -0.44 -21.20 -10.87
C PHE A 111 -1.92 -20.85 -11.12
N ASP A 112 -2.73 -21.80 -11.56
CA ASP A 112 -4.17 -21.56 -11.78
C ASP A 112 -4.89 -21.23 -10.48
N LEU A 113 -4.59 -21.96 -9.39
CA LEU A 113 -5.14 -21.68 -8.08
C LEU A 113 -4.70 -20.29 -7.58
N ALA A 114 -3.42 -19.93 -7.78
CA ALA A 114 -2.93 -18.61 -7.41
C ALA A 114 -3.64 -17.49 -8.15
N ILE A 115 -3.82 -17.63 -9.47
CA ILE A 115 -4.56 -16.70 -10.31
C ILE A 115 -6.03 -16.60 -9.87
N ALA A 116 -6.68 -17.72 -9.56
CA ALA A 116 -8.06 -17.73 -9.07
C ALA A 116 -8.22 -17.01 -7.72
N ILE A 117 -7.27 -17.21 -6.78
CA ILE A 117 -7.24 -16.50 -5.50
C ILE A 117 -7.07 -14.99 -5.73
N LEU A 118 -6.13 -14.59 -6.58
CA LEU A 118 -5.90 -13.17 -6.93
C LEU A 118 -7.15 -12.53 -7.52
N GLN A 119 -7.82 -13.19 -8.46
CA GLN A 119 -9.06 -12.69 -9.05
C GLN A 119 -10.18 -12.53 -8.02
N SER A 120 -10.31 -13.49 -7.09
CA SER A 120 -11.29 -13.42 -6.01
C SER A 120 -11.03 -12.25 -5.06
N LEU A 121 -9.76 -11.95 -4.77
CA LEU A 121 -9.33 -10.78 -4.00
C LEU A 121 -9.46 -9.47 -4.80
N GLN A 122 -9.42 -9.56 -6.13
CA GLN A 122 -9.74 -8.45 -7.03
C GLN A 122 -11.25 -8.19 -7.14
N GLY A 123 -12.10 -9.10 -6.64
CA GLY A 123 -13.55 -8.97 -6.58
C GLY A 123 -14.31 -9.81 -7.59
N ARG A 124 -13.65 -10.69 -8.34
CA ARG A 124 -14.32 -11.66 -9.22
C ARG A 124 -15.14 -12.61 -8.35
N GLU A 125 -16.45 -12.59 -8.55
CA GLU A 125 -17.37 -13.48 -7.86
C GLU A 125 -17.46 -14.81 -8.59
N THR A 126 -17.54 -15.90 -7.83
CA THR A 126 -17.81 -17.20 -8.40
C THR A 126 -19.32 -17.41 -8.52
N SER A 127 -19.75 -18.06 -9.60
CA SER A 127 -21.14 -18.48 -9.78
C SER A 127 -21.55 -19.38 -8.60
N SER A 128 -22.83 -19.34 -8.23
CA SER A 128 -23.45 -19.96 -7.04
C SER A 128 -23.44 -21.50 -7.00
N GLY A 129 -22.29 -22.14 -7.22
CA GLY A 129 -22.10 -23.58 -7.15
C GLY A 129 -20.98 -23.97 -6.15
N GLU A 130 -21.09 -25.18 -5.61
CA GLU A 130 -20.20 -25.75 -4.57
C GLU A 130 -18.73 -25.90 -5.01
N LYS A 131 -18.43 -25.80 -6.31
CA LYS A 131 -17.08 -25.95 -6.87
C LYS A 131 -16.30 -24.64 -7.03
N GLY A 132 -16.90 -23.50 -6.70
CA GLY A 132 -16.27 -22.19 -6.82
C GLY A 132 -15.27 -21.90 -5.69
N LEU A 133 -14.35 -20.97 -5.94
CA LEU A 133 -13.54 -20.36 -4.90
C LEU A 133 -14.37 -19.31 -4.13
N HIS A 134 -14.48 -19.50 -2.82
CA HIS A 134 -15.27 -18.68 -1.91
C HIS A 134 -14.43 -18.17 -0.75
N GLY A 135 -14.83 -17.02 -0.19
CA GLY A 135 -14.31 -16.55 1.08
C GLY A 135 -15.22 -16.98 2.22
N ARG A 136 -14.65 -17.33 3.38
CA ARG A 136 -15.43 -17.62 4.59
C ARG A 136 -14.98 -16.75 5.73
N TYR A 137 -15.92 -16.11 6.41
CA TYR A 137 -15.66 -15.39 7.65
C TYR A 137 -16.63 -15.83 8.76
N GLY A 138 -16.09 -16.47 9.80
CA GLY A 138 -16.87 -17.24 10.78
C GLY A 138 -17.64 -18.37 10.10
N GLU A 139 -18.96 -18.40 10.34
CA GLU A 139 -19.88 -19.36 9.71
C GLU A 139 -20.43 -18.86 8.36
N LYS A 140 -20.15 -17.60 7.97
CA LYS A 140 -20.68 -17.02 6.73
C LYS A 140 -19.76 -17.30 5.55
N THR A 141 -20.36 -17.68 4.42
CA THR A 141 -19.67 -17.84 3.14
C THR A 141 -20.00 -16.66 2.22
N PHE A 142 -18.99 -16.21 1.48
CA PHE A 142 -19.02 -15.06 0.60
C PHE A 142 -18.58 -15.49 -0.81
N PRO A 143 -19.19 -14.93 -1.87
CA PRO A 143 -18.90 -15.34 -3.26
C PRO A 143 -17.52 -14.91 -3.75
N SER A 144 -16.76 -14.17 -2.93
CA SER A 144 -15.35 -13.85 -3.17
C SER A 144 -14.61 -13.61 -1.85
N LEU A 145 -13.28 -13.73 -1.90
CA LEU A 145 -12.41 -13.41 -0.79
C LEU A 145 -12.44 -11.92 -0.45
N LEU A 146 -12.54 -11.04 -1.45
CA LEU A 146 -12.67 -9.61 -1.22
C LEU A 146 -13.89 -9.29 -0.34
N LYS A 147 -15.05 -9.94 -0.59
CA LYS A 147 -16.25 -9.73 0.24
C LYS A 147 -16.08 -10.23 1.67
N ALA A 148 -15.41 -11.38 1.85
CA ALA A 148 -15.10 -11.88 3.20
C ALA A 148 -14.18 -10.92 3.96
N VAL A 149 -13.12 -10.42 3.32
CA VAL A 149 -12.20 -9.42 3.91
C VAL A 149 -12.92 -8.09 4.19
N THR A 150 -13.81 -7.66 3.29
CA THR A 150 -14.63 -6.45 3.49
C THR A 150 -15.51 -6.60 4.73
N HIS A 151 -16.14 -7.75 4.93
CA HIS A 151 -16.94 -7.99 6.14
C HIS A 151 -16.06 -8.06 7.40
N VAL A 152 -14.83 -8.60 7.33
CA VAL A 152 -13.87 -8.53 8.45
C VAL A 152 -13.56 -7.07 8.80
N PHE A 153 -13.32 -6.25 7.78
CA PHE A 153 -13.03 -4.82 7.95
C PHE A 153 -14.23 -4.08 8.57
N GLU A 154 -15.46 -4.34 8.12
CA GLU A 154 -16.68 -3.77 8.71
C GLU A 154 -16.82 -4.14 10.20
N ASP A 155 -16.55 -5.39 10.57
CA ASP A 155 -16.60 -5.84 11.96
C ASP A 155 -15.51 -5.20 12.83
N LEU A 156 -14.30 -5.04 12.29
CA LEU A 156 -13.20 -4.37 12.97
C LEU A 156 -13.48 -2.87 13.17
N THR A 157 -14.11 -2.23 12.21
CA THR A 157 -14.34 -0.77 12.19
C THR A 157 -15.70 -0.36 12.77
N LYS A 158 -16.56 -1.32 13.11
CA LYS A 158 -17.87 -1.07 13.73
C LYS A 158 -17.77 -0.16 14.94
N GLY A 159 -18.50 0.97 14.89
CA GLY A 159 -18.54 1.98 15.96
C GLY A 159 -17.31 2.91 16.03
N CYS A 160 -16.39 2.84 15.07
CA CYS A 160 -15.20 3.69 15.05
C CYS A 160 -15.49 5.11 14.53
N GLY A 161 -16.52 5.26 13.68
CA GLY A 161 -16.85 6.52 12.99
C GLY A 161 -16.12 6.69 11.65
N LEU A 162 -15.60 5.60 11.12
CA LEU A 162 -14.72 5.53 9.96
C LEU A 162 -15.53 5.58 8.67
N THR A 163 -15.15 6.47 7.74
CA THR A 163 -15.83 6.67 6.45
C THR A 163 -15.11 6.02 5.28
N GLU A 164 -13.84 5.67 5.46
CA GLU A 164 -12.98 5.07 4.44
C GLU A 164 -13.31 3.58 4.23
N GLY A 165 -13.25 3.14 2.97
CA GLY A 165 -13.43 1.73 2.58
C GLY A 165 -12.11 1.09 2.13
N LEU A 166 -12.17 -0.21 1.78
CA LEU A 166 -11.05 -0.94 1.18
C LEU A 166 -10.88 -0.61 -0.31
N GLY A 167 -10.56 0.65 -0.62
CA GLY A 167 -10.46 1.14 -1.99
C GLY A 167 -9.10 0.85 -2.66
N ARG A 168 -8.00 1.03 -1.93
CA ARG A 168 -6.65 0.83 -2.45
C ARG A 168 -6.10 -0.52 -2.07
N LYS A 169 -5.63 -1.23 -3.09
CA LYS A 169 -5.18 -2.60 -2.97
C LYS A 169 -4.00 -2.88 -3.88
N GLY A 170 -3.16 -3.80 -3.44
CA GLY A 170 -2.05 -4.32 -4.21
C GLY A 170 -1.71 -5.72 -3.75
N TRP A 171 -0.92 -6.43 -4.52
CA TRP A 171 -0.55 -7.81 -4.21
C TRP A 171 0.91 -8.10 -4.49
N CYS A 172 1.46 -9.11 -3.83
CA CYS A 172 2.75 -9.68 -4.15
C CYS A 172 2.58 -11.19 -4.25
N VAL A 173 3.04 -11.75 -5.36
CA VAL A 173 3.15 -13.19 -5.57
C VAL A 173 4.62 -13.55 -5.51
N GLU A 174 5.02 -14.31 -4.51
CA GLU A 174 6.36 -14.84 -4.41
C GLU A 174 6.37 -16.32 -4.79
N LEU A 175 7.18 -16.68 -5.77
CA LEU A 175 7.44 -18.06 -6.13
C LEU A 175 8.75 -18.50 -5.51
N ARG A 176 8.67 -19.46 -4.61
CA ARG A 176 9.84 -20.18 -4.10
C ARG A 176 10.03 -21.44 -4.91
N SER A 177 11.14 -21.54 -5.64
CA SER A 177 11.54 -22.78 -6.28
C SER A 177 12.95 -23.17 -5.95
N HIS A 178 13.11 -24.48 -5.81
CA HIS A 178 14.38 -25.14 -5.57
C HIS A 178 14.73 -26.04 -6.77
N ASP A 179 14.44 -25.56 -7.98
CA ASP A 179 14.72 -26.24 -9.25
C ASP A 179 16.15 -25.99 -9.73
N GLY A 180 16.98 -25.28 -8.94
CA GLY A 180 18.39 -25.01 -9.22
C GLY A 180 18.63 -23.98 -10.33
N HIS A 181 17.59 -23.41 -10.91
CA HIS A 181 17.70 -22.41 -11.97
C HIS A 181 17.52 -20.99 -11.41
N PRO A 182 18.43 -20.06 -11.73
CA PRO A 182 18.25 -18.65 -11.42
C PRO A 182 16.94 -18.09 -12.02
N PRO A 183 16.27 -17.13 -11.37
CA PRO A 183 15.05 -16.50 -11.86
C PRO A 183 15.10 -16.05 -13.33
N ALA A 184 16.22 -15.49 -13.78
CA ALA A 184 16.39 -15.02 -15.15
C ALA A 184 16.27 -16.15 -16.19
N GLN A 185 16.83 -17.32 -15.89
CA GLN A 185 16.74 -18.49 -16.78
C GLN A 185 15.31 -19.02 -16.82
N ARG A 186 14.61 -18.99 -15.67
CA ARG A 186 13.25 -19.51 -15.56
C ARG A 186 12.24 -18.68 -16.36
N VAL A 187 12.32 -17.35 -16.27
CA VAL A 187 11.46 -16.46 -17.07
C VAL A 187 11.78 -16.54 -18.55
N ALA A 188 13.07 -16.69 -18.91
CA ALA A 188 13.46 -16.90 -20.31
C ALA A 188 12.93 -18.22 -20.88
N ALA A 189 12.87 -19.29 -20.08
CA ALA A 189 12.37 -20.59 -20.50
C ALA A 189 10.86 -20.58 -20.77
N ASP A 190 10.08 -20.02 -19.85
CA ASP A 190 8.64 -19.81 -20.04
C ASP A 190 8.11 -18.60 -19.25
N PRO A 191 7.86 -17.45 -19.90
CA PRO A 191 7.37 -16.25 -19.22
C PRO A 191 5.87 -16.30 -18.88
N ARG A 192 5.12 -17.20 -19.52
CA ARG A 192 3.65 -17.20 -19.48
C ARG A 192 3.03 -17.39 -18.09
N PRO A 193 3.52 -18.29 -17.21
CA PRO A 193 2.97 -18.44 -15.87
C PRO A 193 3.11 -17.16 -15.04
N PHE A 194 4.26 -16.49 -15.15
CA PHE A 194 4.54 -15.23 -14.43
C PHE A 194 3.67 -14.10 -14.95
N TYR A 195 3.46 -14.04 -16.27
CA TYR A 195 2.50 -13.13 -16.88
C TYR A 195 1.08 -13.38 -16.35
N GLY A 196 0.64 -14.65 -16.28
CA GLY A 196 -0.66 -15.03 -15.75
C GLY A 196 -0.87 -14.55 -14.31
N MET A 197 0.12 -14.76 -13.44
CA MET A 197 0.09 -14.23 -12.07
C MET A 197 0.13 -12.70 -12.04
N ALA A 198 0.91 -12.08 -12.92
CA ALA A 198 1.06 -10.62 -13.00
C ALA A 198 -0.22 -9.89 -13.43
N THR A 199 -1.02 -10.53 -14.28
CA THR A 199 -2.20 -9.94 -14.91
C THR A 199 -3.51 -10.55 -14.42
N SER A 200 -3.42 -11.57 -13.55
CA SER A 200 -4.55 -12.43 -13.18
C SER A 200 -5.24 -13.04 -14.42
N ASP A 201 -4.51 -13.41 -15.46
CA ASP A 201 -5.08 -13.95 -16.72
C ASP A 201 -5.23 -15.48 -16.66
N GLU A 202 -6.45 -16.00 -16.74
CA GLU A 202 -6.74 -17.45 -16.81
C GLU A 202 -6.27 -18.08 -18.13
N GLY A 203 -6.22 -17.28 -19.21
CA GLY A 203 -5.82 -17.69 -20.55
C GLY A 203 -4.31 -17.70 -20.76
N TRP A 204 -3.50 -17.50 -19.72
CA TRP A 204 -2.05 -17.29 -19.78
C TRP A 204 -1.30 -18.33 -20.64
N ARG A 205 -1.76 -19.59 -20.67
CA ARG A 205 -1.16 -20.67 -21.46
C ARG A 205 -1.16 -20.41 -22.97
N PHE A 206 -2.16 -19.68 -23.44
CA PHE A 206 -2.39 -19.38 -24.85
C PHE A 206 -1.73 -18.07 -25.29
N VAL A 207 -1.20 -17.29 -24.35
CA VAL A 207 -0.49 -16.05 -24.66
C VAL A 207 0.86 -16.40 -25.32
N PRO A 208 1.19 -15.79 -26.47
CA PRO A 208 2.51 -15.97 -27.08
C PRO A 208 3.63 -15.58 -26.10
N ARG A 209 4.70 -16.37 -26.05
CA ARG A 209 5.80 -16.15 -25.09
C ARG A 209 6.42 -14.76 -25.19
N GLU A 210 6.54 -14.23 -26.40
CA GLU A 210 7.09 -12.89 -26.64
C GLU A 210 6.20 -11.81 -26.02
N VAL A 211 4.88 -11.90 -26.21
CA VAL A 211 3.90 -10.98 -25.60
C VAL A 211 3.95 -11.06 -24.07
N ALA A 212 4.00 -12.27 -23.51
CA ALA A 212 4.12 -12.46 -22.07
C ALA A 212 5.41 -11.85 -21.50
N ARG A 213 6.55 -12.03 -22.19
CA ARG A 213 7.83 -11.46 -21.79
C ARG A 213 7.83 -9.94 -21.87
N ASP A 214 7.31 -9.37 -22.95
CA ASP A 214 7.28 -7.93 -23.16
C ASP A 214 6.35 -7.24 -22.16
N ALA A 215 5.23 -7.88 -21.82
CA ALA A 215 4.32 -7.43 -20.77
C ALA A 215 4.92 -7.51 -19.36
N LEU A 216 5.77 -8.51 -19.07
CA LEU A 216 6.51 -8.59 -17.81
C LEU A 216 7.55 -7.48 -17.67
N GLY A 217 8.14 -7.05 -18.78
CA GLY A 217 9.17 -6.03 -18.80
C GLY A 217 10.47 -6.46 -18.10
N PRO A 218 11.36 -5.49 -17.80
CA PRO A 218 12.63 -5.78 -17.16
C PRO A 218 12.45 -6.11 -15.67
N SER A 219 13.10 -7.17 -15.20
CA SER A 219 13.15 -7.47 -13.77
C SER A 219 13.98 -6.45 -13.00
N TRP A 220 13.62 -6.23 -11.74
CA TRP A 220 14.54 -5.77 -10.72
C TRP A 220 15.18 -6.98 -10.04
N GLY A 221 16.45 -6.89 -9.66
CA GLY A 221 17.11 -7.96 -8.92
C GLY A 221 18.54 -7.55 -8.62
N THR A 222 18.92 -7.53 -7.35
CA THR A 222 20.28 -7.16 -6.91
C THR A 222 21.17 -8.37 -6.68
N ARG A 223 20.59 -9.57 -6.78
CA ARG A 223 21.25 -10.86 -6.60
C ARG A 223 20.77 -11.84 -7.66
N SER A 224 21.58 -12.87 -7.93
CA SER A 224 21.28 -13.89 -8.93
C SER A 224 20.09 -14.79 -8.56
N PHE A 225 19.72 -14.86 -7.28
CA PHE A 225 18.64 -15.72 -6.78
C PHE A 225 17.31 -14.99 -6.56
N VAL A 226 17.26 -13.67 -6.74
CA VAL A 226 16.03 -12.88 -6.56
C VAL A 226 15.73 -12.03 -7.79
N ALA A 227 14.50 -12.10 -8.29
CA ALA A 227 14.01 -11.20 -9.32
C ALA A 227 12.58 -10.75 -9.01
N ALA A 228 12.28 -9.47 -9.19
CA ALA A 228 10.96 -8.90 -9.01
C ALA A 228 10.51 -8.19 -10.28
N TYR A 229 9.25 -8.43 -10.66
CA TYR A 229 8.58 -7.80 -11.80
C TYR A 229 7.45 -6.93 -11.24
N THR A 230 7.57 -5.62 -11.38
CA THR A 230 6.60 -4.65 -10.87
C THR A 230 5.49 -4.41 -11.90
N MET A 231 4.24 -4.40 -11.43
CA MET A 231 3.04 -4.24 -12.24
C MET A 231 2.16 -3.12 -11.69
N ALA A 232 1.16 -2.70 -12.46
CA ALA A 232 0.24 -1.63 -12.07
C ALA A 232 -0.56 -1.90 -10.78
N GLY A 233 -0.62 -3.16 -10.32
CA GLY A 233 -1.31 -3.55 -9.10
C GLY A 233 -0.54 -4.48 -8.18
N GLY A 234 0.73 -4.76 -8.44
CA GLY A 234 1.46 -5.73 -7.63
C GLY A 234 2.87 -6.08 -8.09
N ILE A 235 3.42 -7.12 -7.49
CA ILE A 235 4.80 -7.59 -7.70
C ILE A 235 4.78 -9.10 -7.91
N VAL A 236 5.42 -9.59 -8.97
CA VAL A 236 5.79 -11.02 -9.07
C VAL A 236 7.25 -11.16 -8.67
N CYS A 237 7.49 -11.80 -7.53
CA CYS A 237 8.81 -12.09 -6.98
C CYS A 237 9.17 -13.55 -7.25
N LEU A 238 10.36 -13.78 -7.78
CA LEU A 238 10.97 -15.09 -7.93
C LEU A 238 12.11 -15.16 -6.92
N ASN A 239 11.93 -16.01 -5.91
CA ASN A 239 12.88 -16.20 -4.84
C ASN A 239 13.42 -17.64 -4.92
N SER A 240 14.58 -17.78 -5.55
CA SER A 240 15.31 -19.04 -5.67
C SER A 240 16.35 -19.19 -4.56
N LYS A 241 16.14 -18.55 -3.39
CA LYS A 241 16.97 -18.72 -2.20
C LYS A 241 17.01 -20.21 -1.84
N ASP A 242 18.20 -20.77 -1.82
CA ASP A 242 18.46 -22.14 -1.42
C ASP A 242 18.98 -22.23 0.03
N SER A 243 19.03 -23.46 0.55
CA SER A 243 19.58 -23.71 1.88
C SER A 243 21.07 -23.38 1.93
N GLU A 244 21.80 -23.61 0.84
CA GLU A 244 23.22 -23.26 0.71
C GLU A 244 23.46 -21.75 0.90
N TYR A 245 22.60 -20.89 0.36
CA TYR A 245 22.69 -19.45 0.58
C TYR A 245 22.50 -19.07 2.06
N VAL A 246 21.52 -19.67 2.74
CA VAL A 246 21.27 -19.40 4.18
C VAL A 246 22.46 -19.85 5.02
N GLU A 247 22.97 -21.04 4.74
CA GLU A 247 24.13 -21.62 5.42
C GLU A 247 25.38 -20.78 5.16
N HIS A 248 25.63 -20.38 3.91
CA HIS A 248 26.75 -19.56 3.54
C HIS A 248 26.68 -18.15 4.14
N GLN A 249 25.50 -17.52 4.17
CA GLN A 249 25.33 -16.23 4.86
C GLN A 249 25.58 -16.35 6.36
N ALA A 250 25.07 -17.41 6.98
CA ALA A 250 25.33 -17.68 8.39
C ALA A 250 26.82 -17.89 8.66
N GLU A 251 27.54 -18.61 7.79
CA GLU A 251 28.98 -18.81 7.89
C GLU A 251 29.80 -17.54 7.65
N LEU A 252 29.46 -16.76 6.62
CA LEU A 252 30.17 -15.53 6.26
C LEU A 252 30.04 -14.47 7.35
N MET A 253 28.87 -14.40 7.98
CA MET A 253 28.61 -13.45 9.07
C MET A 253 29.29 -13.88 10.38
N ARG A 254 29.32 -15.19 10.71
CA ARG A 254 30.07 -15.74 11.87
C ARG A 254 31.58 -15.43 11.87
N GLY A 255 32.10 -14.89 10.77
CA GLY A 255 33.48 -14.38 10.66
C GLY A 255 33.69 -13.05 11.40
N PRO A 256 34.53 -12.12 10.89
CA PRO A 256 34.94 -10.91 11.61
C PRO A 256 33.83 -9.87 11.87
N PHE A 257 32.58 -10.15 11.46
CA PHE A 257 31.45 -9.20 11.52
C PHE A 257 30.43 -9.49 12.64
N GLY A 258 30.57 -10.57 13.41
CA GLY A 258 29.70 -10.90 14.55
C GLY A 258 28.64 -11.96 14.25
N ASP A 259 27.51 -11.94 14.95
CA ASP A 259 26.38 -12.83 14.61
C ASP A 259 25.66 -12.31 13.35
N ALA A 260 25.15 -13.23 12.52
CA ALA A 260 24.36 -12.87 11.35
C ALA A 260 23.11 -12.08 11.77
N ASP A 261 22.82 -10.97 11.08
CA ASP A 261 21.55 -10.28 11.27
C ASP A 261 20.40 -11.27 11.02
N PRO A 262 19.46 -11.45 11.97
CA PRO A 262 18.36 -12.41 11.85
C PRO A 262 17.56 -12.28 10.55
N TYR A 263 17.53 -11.08 9.95
CA TYR A 263 16.87 -10.83 8.68
C TYR A 263 17.31 -11.78 7.55
N PHE A 264 18.60 -12.04 7.40
CA PHE A 264 19.09 -12.89 6.30
C PHE A 264 18.69 -14.36 6.47
N GLY A 265 18.38 -14.77 7.70
CA GLY A 265 17.90 -16.10 8.04
C GLY A 265 16.39 -16.31 7.87
N ILE A 266 15.62 -15.27 7.54
CA ILE A 266 14.16 -15.39 7.37
C ILE A 266 13.82 -16.37 6.24
N ASP A 267 12.86 -17.25 6.51
CA ASP A 267 12.22 -18.15 5.54
C ASP A 267 10.73 -18.18 5.86
N SER A 268 10.07 -17.06 5.54
CA SER A 268 8.71 -16.78 6.00
C SER A 268 7.66 -17.41 5.11
N GLU A 269 6.50 -17.81 5.65
CA GLU A 269 5.37 -18.23 4.81
C GLU A 269 4.66 -17.04 4.14
N ILE A 270 5.16 -15.82 4.34
CA ILE A 270 4.57 -14.59 3.82
C ILE A 270 5.34 -14.08 2.61
N GLY A 271 4.66 -14.12 1.46
CA GLY A 271 5.21 -13.64 0.19
C GLY A 271 5.63 -12.17 0.25
N GLY A 272 6.88 -11.91 -0.12
CA GLY A 272 7.47 -10.59 -0.17
C GLY A 272 8.09 -10.11 1.15
N LEU A 273 8.03 -10.87 2.24
CA LEU A 273 8.63 -10.47 3.51
C LEU A 273 10.16 -10.56 3.47
N ASP A 274 10.71 -11.68 2.99
CA ASP A 274 12.15 -12.01 2.99
C ASP A 274 13.05 -10.98 2.31
N HIS A 275 12.55 -10.28 1.28
CA HIS A 275 13.32 -9.33 0.46
C HIS A 275 12.73 -7.92 0.46
N GLY A 276 11.82 -7.63 1.38
CA GLY A 276 11.25 -6.30 1.58
C GLY A 276 10.17 -5.85 0.59
N MET A 277 9.78 -6.70 -0.36
CA MET A 277 8.72 -6.42 -1.35
C MET A 277 7.40 -6.02 -0.70
N LEU A 278 7.03 -6.70 0.40
CA LEU A 278 5.80 -6.45 1.13
C LEU A 278 5.81 -5.06 1.79
N PHE A 279 6.92 -4.65 2.40
CA PHE A 279 7.03 -3.32 3.02
C PHE A 279 6.95 -2.20 1.99
N ILE A 280 7.60 -2.38 0.83
CA ILE A 280 7.48 -1.43 -0.28
C ILE A 280 6.03 -1.34 -0.74
N LEU A 281 5.36 -2.48 -0.92
CA LEU A 281 3.95 -2.53 -1.29
C LEU A 281 3.06 -1.81 -0.27
N GLU A 282 3.24 -2.06 1.04
CA GLU A 282 2.52 -1.36 2.10
C GLU A 282 2.73 0.16 2.00
N ARG A 283 3.97 0.63 1.86
CA ARG A 283 4.30 2.06 1.78
C ARG A 283 3.68 2.72 0.55
N VAL A 284 3.76 2.09 -0.62
CA VAL A 284 3.16 2.61 -1.85
C VAL A 284 1.64 2.69 -1.73
N LEU A 285 0.99 1.66 -1.17
CA LEU A 285 -0.45 1.67 -0.95
C LEU A 285 -0.89 2.75 0.04
N ILE A 286 -0.15 2.94 1.13
CA ILE A 286 -0.39 4.01 2.10
C ILE A 286 -0.34 5.38 1.42
N ARG A 287 0.70 5.63 0.61
CA ARG A 287 0.83 6.89 -0.14
C ARG A 287 -0.34 7.12 -1.10
N MET A 288 -0.76 6.08 -1.83
CA MET A 288 -1.92 6.18 -2.71
C MET A 288 -3.18 6.54 -1.94
N ALA A 289 -3.41 5.85 -0.81
CA ALA A 289 -4.62 6.06 -0.02
C ALA A 289 -4.68 7.47 0.61
N LEU A 290 -3.54 7.98 1.11
CA LEU A 290 -3.42 9.34 1.61
C LEU A 290 -3.64 10.39 0.50
N ALA A 291 -3.06 10.16 -0.67
CA ALA A 291 -3.22 11.05 -1.81
C ALA A 291 -4.69 11.15 -2.27
N ASP A 292 -5.44 10.05 -2.27
CA ASP A 292 -6.87 10.09 -2.61
C ASP A 292 -7.72 10.77 -1.54
N GLN A 293 -7.43 10.51 -0.27
CA GLN A 293 -8.11 11.19 0.83
C GLN A 293 -7.93 12.71 0.69
N TRP A 294 -6.73 13.14 0.33
CA TRP A 294 -6.44 14.55 0.05
C TRP A 294 -7.24 15.07 -1.14
N LEU A 295 -7.23 14.37 -2.29
CA LEU A 295 -8.03 14.75 -3.47
C LEU A 295 -9.53 14.85 -3.16
N ALA A 296 -10.05 13.95 -2.33
CA ALA A 296 -11.44 13.96 -1.89
C ALA A 296 -11.73 15.17 -0.98
N SER A 297 -10.83 15.46 -0.03
CA SER A 297 -10.97 16.59 0.89
C SER A 297 -10.97 17.94 0.18
N MET A 298 -10.14 18.10 -0.86
CA MET A 298 -10.06 19.32 -1.67
C MET A 298 -11.37 19.61 -2.41
N LYS A 299 -12.00 18.58 -2.98
CA LYS A 299 -13.31 18.72 -3.66
C LYS A 299 -14.42 19.20 -2.72
N GLN A 300 -14.31 18.93 -1.43
CA GLN A 300 -15.33 19.30 -0.45
C GLN A 300 -15.08 20.65 0.24
N THR A 301 -13.84 21.14 0.28
CA THR A 301 -13.47 22.30 1.09
C THR A 301 -12.79 23.40 0.27
N GLY A 302 -13.58 24.15 -0.51
CA GLY A 302 -13.12 25.36 -1.22
C GLY A 302 -12.64 26.53 -0.33
N SER A 303 -12.31 26.32 0.96
CA SER A 303 -11.79 27.42 1.82
C SER A 303 -10.78 27.05 2.92
N ARG A 304 -10.29 25.80 3.02
CA ARG A 304 -9.27 25.42 4.03
C ARG A 304 -7.90 25.16 3.39
N THR A 305 -7.34 26.21 2.80
CA THR A 305 -6.11 26.18 1.99
C THR A 305 -4.80 25.97 2.75
N ARG A 306 -4.73 26.33 4.06
CA ARG A 306 -3.47 26.27 4.83
C ARG A 306 -3.13 24.90 5.44
N LEU A 307 -4.11 24.06 5.72
CA LEU A 307 -3.89 22.72 6.30
C LEU A 307 -3.41 21.70 5.26
N LEU A 308 -3.68 21.97 3.98
CA LEU A 308 -3.39 21.07 2.87
C LEU A 308 -1.91 21.06 2.47
N ARG A 309 -1.17 22.15 2.75
CA ARG A 309 0.25 22.32 2.41
C ARG A 309 1.17 21.55 3.36
N GLY A 310 0.90 21.60 4.67
CA GLY A 310 1.65 20.80 5.66
C GLY A 310 1.56 19.29 5.40
N SER A 311 0.38 18.82 4.95
CA SER A 311 0.18 17.40 4.62
C SER A 311 0.88 16.96 3.33
N LEU A 312 1.18 17.87 2.38
CA LEU A 312 1.95 17.55 1.18
C LEU A 312 3.44 17.49 1.50
N ASP A 313 3.92 18.41 2.33
CA ASP A 313 5.27 18.36 2.91
C ASP A 313 5.44 17.08 3.74
N ASP A 314 4.43 16.62 4.47
CA ASP A 314 4.45 15.32 5.18
C ASP A 314 4.55 14.13 4.19
N ILE A 315 3.80 14.17 3.06
CA ILE A 315 3.92 13.14 2.00
C ILE A 315 5.30 13.14 1.36
N LEU A 316 5.90 14.33 1.19
CA LEU A 316 7.25 14.49 0.67
C LEU A 316 8.30 14.07 1.70
N GLU A 317 8.15 14.40 2.97
CA GLU A 317 9.04 13.96 4.06
C GLU A 317 8.96 12.43 4.26
N MET A 318 7.78 11.83 4.04
CA MET A 318 7.61 10.37 3.95
C MET A 318 8.35 9.72 2.75
N LEU A 319 8.74 10.48 1.72
CA LEU A 319 9.64 9.99 0.65
C LEU A 319 11.10 9.93 1.13
N HIS A 320 11.46 10.60 2.23
CA HIS A 320 12.83 10.74 2.70
C HIS A 320 13.27 9.69 3.74
N SER A 321 12.49 8.62 3.99
CA SER A 321 12.96 7.56 4.88
C SER A 321 14.13 6.81 4.23
N VAL A 322 15.25 6.73 4.93
CA VAL A 322 16.47 6.07 4.43
C VAL A 322 16.22 4.58 4.27
N LEU A 323 16.00 4.13 3.04
CA LEU A 323 16.09 2.73 2.66
C LEU A 323 17.50 2.41 2.14
N PRO A 324 17.91 1.13 2.17
CA PRO A 324 19.03 0.67 1.36
C PRO A 324 18.80 1.08 -0.12
N PRO A 325 19.82 1.60 -0.83
CA PRO A 325 19.68 2.10 -2.20
C PRO A 325 19.04 1.12 -3.18
N GLU A 326 19.30 -0.18 -2.98
CA GLU A 326 18.72 -1.27 -3.75
C GLU A 326 17.19 -1.30 -3.62
N ILE A 327 16.69 -1.20 -2.39
CA ILE A 327 15.26 -1.24 -2.05
C ILE A 327 14.58 0.06 -2.50
N ASP A 328 15.26 1.21 -2.39
CA ASP A 328 14.79 2.49 -2.93
C ASP A 328 14.56 2.42 -4.45
N SER A 329 15.48 1.78 -5.20
CA SER A 329 15.32 1.64 -6.66
C SER A 329 14.09 0.82 -7.06
N LEU A 330 13.72 -0.18 -6.26
CA LEU A 330 12.52 -0.99 -6.45
C LEU A 330 11.26 -0.19 -6.08
N GLU A 331 11.31 0.55 -4.97
CA GLU A 331 10.22 1.43 -4.55
C GLU A 331 9.88 2.43 -5.64
N ARG A 332 10.87 3.10 -6.24
CA ARG A 332 10.65 4.01 -7.37
C ARG A 332 9.97 3.32 -8.55
N ARG A 333 10.43 2.12 -8.95
CA ARG A 333 9.78 1.35 -10.03
C ARG A 333 8.32 1.04 -9.72
N LEU A 334 8.00 0.67 -8.48
CA LEU A 334 6.62 0.38 -8.07
C LEU A 334 5.76 1.64 -8.03
N VAL A 335 6.30 2.75 -7.49
CA VAL A 335 5.67 4.09 -7.47
C VAL A 335 5.30 4.53 -8.90
N THR A 336 6.22 4.39 -9.86
CA THR A 336 5.94 4.69 -11.27
C THR A 336 4.89 3.74 -11.84
N SER A 337 5.04 2.42 -11.64
CA SER A 337 4.16 1.40 -12.23
C SER A 337 2.72 1.49 -11.73
N MET A 338 2.52 1.77 -10.44
CA MET A 338 1.20 1.96 -9.83
C MET A 338 0.61 3.37 -10.09
N GLY A 339 1.36 4.25 -10.78
CA GLY A 339 0.90 5.56 -11.19
C GLY A 339 0.81 6.59 -10.07
N VAL A 340 1.59 6.43 -9.00
CA VAL A 340 1.65 7.38 -7.87
C VAL A 340 2.18 8.73 -8.33
N GLU A 341 3.19 8.76 -9.19
CA GLU A 341 3.73 10.00 -9.77
C GLU A 341 2.67 10.81 -10.50
N ARG A 342 1.77 10.14 -11.23
CA ARG A 342 0.66 10.80 -11.92
C ARG A 342 -0.30 11.44 -10.92
N ILE A 343 -0.55 10.78 -9.78
CA ILE A 343 -1.40 11.32 -8.72
C ILE A 343 -0.69 12.54 -8.12
N ILE A 344 0.59 12.44 -7.74
CA ILE A 344 1.38 13.56 -7.19
C ILE A 344 1.36 14.76 -8.15
N ALA A 345 1.64 14.55 -9.44
CA ALA A 345 1.58 15.62 -10.43
C ALA A 345 0.17 16.21 -10.64
N GLN A 346 -0.89 15.48 -10.28
CA GLN A 346 -2.25 16.04 -10.21
C GLN A 346 -2.45 16.86 -8.93
N LEU A 347 -1.92 16.40 -7.79
CA LEU A 347 -1.95 17.14 -6.53
C LEU A 347 -1.22 18.49 -6.69
N ASP A 348 -0.02 18.48 -7.25
CA ASP A 348 0.80 19.69 -7.43
C ASP A 348 0.10 20.72 -8.31
N ARG A 349 -0.44 20.29 -9.46
CA ARG A 349 -1.22 21.18 -10.35
C ARG A 349 -2.45 21.77 -9.67
N GLN A 350 -3.12 21.00 -8.82
CA GLN A 350 -4.27 21.49 -8.08
C GLN A 350 -3.87 22.45 -6.96
N ALA A 351 -2.77 22.17 -6.25
CA ALA A 351 -2.21 23.06 -5.26
C ALA A 351 -1.79 24.40 -5.88
N GLU A 352 -1.14 24.38 -7.04
CA GLU A 352 -0.78 25.58 -7.80
C GLU A 352 -2.02 26.40 -8.20
N ALA A 353 -3.05 25.74 -8.74
CA ALA A 353 -4.30 26.41 -9.11
C ALA A 353 -4.99 27.06 -7.89
N MET A 354 -4.94 26.41 -6.74
CA MET A 354 -5.47 26.95 -5.49
C MET A 354 -4.64 28.13 -4.95
N ASP A 355 -3.31 28.07 -5.05
CA ASP A 355 -2.43 29.18 -4.68
C ASP A 355 -2.74 30.41 -5.54
N GLU A 356 -3.03 30.22 -6.83
CA GLU A 356 -3.46 31.30 -7.72
C GLU A 356 -4.82 31.89 -7.29
N GLU A 357 -5.81 31.06 -6.99
CA GLU A 357 -7.12 31.51 -6.54
C GLU A 357 -7.06 32.28 -5.20
N THR A 358 -6.26 31.81 -4.24
CA THR A 358 -6.08 32.53 -2.96
C THR A 358 -5.39 33.87 -3.15
N ARG A 359 -4.43 33.95 -4.09
CA ARG A 359 -3.79 35.22 -4.45
C ARG A 359 -4.81 36.20 -5.05
N TYR A 360 -5.64 35.76 -5.99
CA TYR A 360 -6.71 36.61 -6.55
C TYR A 360 -7.70 37.06 -5.48
N ALA A 361 -8.11 36.17 -4.56
CA ALA A 361 -9.02 36.52 -3.46
C ALA A 361 -8.40 37.55 -2.50
N TYR A 362 -7.10 37.42 -2.20
CA TYR A 362 -6.36 38.39 -1.41
C TYR A 362 -6.25 39.74 -2.12
N GLU A 363 -5.86 39.75 -3.40
CA GLU A 363 -5.78 40.95 -4.24
C GLU A 363 -7.15 41.67 -4.31
N ASN A 364 -8.24 40.94 -4.46
CA ASN A 364 -9.60 41.48 -4.42
C ASN A 364 -9.94 42.10 -3.06
N THR A 365 -9.57 41.44 -1.96
CA THR A 365 -9.82 41.95 -0.60
C THR A 365 -9.01 43.23 -0.34
N VAL A 366 -7.74 43.25 -0.76
CA VAL A 366 -6.88 44.44 -0.66
C VAL A 366 -7.42 45.56 -1.54
N SER A 367 -7.80 45.28 -2.79
CA SER A 367 -8.41 46.25 -3.70
C SER A 367 -9.68 46.86 -3.12
N ALA A 368 -10.55 46.06 -2.51
CA ALA A 368 -11.77 46.55 -1.84
C ALA A 368 -11.47 47.39 -0.59
N ARG A 369 -10.38 47.11 0.14
CA ARG A 369 -9.91 47.92 1.27
C ARG A 369 -9.30 49.24 0.80
N VAL A 370 -8.45 49.19 -0.23
CA VAL A 370 -7.85 50.37 -0.87
C VAL A 370 -8.93 51.28 -1.41
N THR A 371 -9.92 50.73 -2.13
CA THR A 371 -11.05 51.49 -2.65
C THR A 371 -11.82 52.21 -1.53
N ARG A 372 -12.10 51.51 -0.42
CA ARG A 372 -12.74 52.13 0.76
C ARG A 372 -11.90 53.24 1.37
N LEU A 373 -10.59 53.03 1.50
CA LEU A 373 -9.65 54.05 1.97
C LEU A 373 -9.66 55.27 1.05
N THR A 374 -9.58 55.07 -0.27
CA THR A 374 -9.62 56.15 -1.26
C THR A 374 -10.90 56.97 -1.16
N VAL A 375 -12.06 56.32 -1.02
CA VAL A 375 -13.34 57.02 -0.83
C VAL A 375 -13.32 57.89 0.43
N VAL A 376 -12.83 57.35 1.56
CA VAL A 376 -12.69 58.09 2.82
C VAL A 376 -11.76 59.29 2.66
N THR A 377 -10.60 59.12 2.00
CA THR A 377 -9.63 60.20 1.75
C THR A 377 -10.22 61.30 0.87
N VAL A 378 -10.99 60.95 -0.17
CA VAL A 378 -11.65 61.94 -1.04
C VAL A 378 -12.66 62.76 -0.24
N VAL A 379 -13.50 62.11 0.58
CA VAL A 379 -14.47 62.80 1.45
C VAL A 379 -13.78 63.76 2.41
N LEU A 380 -12.73 63.30 3.10
CA LEU A 380 -11.93 64.14 4.00
C LEU A 380 -11.33 65.35 3.29
N THR A 381 -10.81 65.16 2.08
CA THR A 381 -10.21 66.24 1.28
C THR A 381 -11.24 67.30 0.93
N VAL A 382 -12.45 66.90 0.50
CA VAL A 382 -13.56 67.81 0.23
C VAL A 382 -13.95 68.59 1.49
N VAL A 383 -14.06 67.92 2.65
CA VAL A 383 -14.36 68.57 3.94
C VAL A 383 -13.29 69.61 4.29
N THR A 384 -12.01 69.28 4.13
CA THR A 384 -10.89 70.20 4.40
C THR A 384 -10.93 71.43 3.49
N ILE A 385 -11.22 71.27 2.20
CA ILE A 385 -11.37 72.39 1.26
C ILE A 385 -12.52 73.30 1.71
N VAL A 386 -13.67 72.73 2.04
CA VAL A 386 -14.85 73.50 2.50
C VAL A 386 -14.55 74.27 3.78
N LEU A 387 -13.91 73.62 4.77
CA LEU A 387 -13.47 74.26 6.01
C LEU A 387 -12.48 75.39 5.76
N GLY A 388 -11.50 75.19 4.86
CA GLY A 388 -10.54 76.21 4.48
C GLY A 388 -11.20 77.45 3.86
N VAL A 389 -12.18 77.25 2.96
CA VAL A 389 -12.94 78.36 2.37
C VAL A 389 -13.76 79.11 3.43
N LEU A 390 -14.44 78.38 4.31
CA LEU A 390 -15.19 78.97 5.44
C LEU A 390 -14.29 79.82 6.35
N GLN A 391 -13.09 79.33 6.67
CA GLN A 391 -12.14 80.04 7.51
C GLN A 391 -11.65 81.35 6.87
N VAL A 392 -11.42 81.34 5.55
CA VAL A 392 -11.06 82.56 4.80
C VAL A 392 -12.22 83.55 4.81
N LEU A 393 -13.46 83.10 4.60
CA LEU A 393 -14.65 83.96 4.62
C LEU A 393 -14.94 84.58 6.00
N VAL A 394 -14.63 83.87 7.09
CA VAL A 394 -14.80 84.39 8.46
C VAL A 394 -13.68 85.36 8.85
N SER A 395 -12.51 85.28 8.19
CA SER A 395 -11.35 86.13 8.46
C SER A 395 -11.30 87.41 7.60
N LEU A 396 -12.19 87.52 6.60
CA LEU A 396 -12.47 88.73 5.82
C LEU A 396 -13.59 89.52 6.49
#